data_AF-A0A4Q3XQB4-F1
#
_entry.id   AF-A0A4Q3XQB4-F1
#
_cell.length_a   1.000
_cell.length_b   1.000
_cell.length_c   1.000
_cell.angle_alpha   90.00
_cell.angle_beta   90.00
_cell.angle_gamma   90.00
#
_symmetry.space_group_name_H-M   'P 1'
#
loop_
_entity.id
_entity.type
_entity.pdbx_description
1 polymer ?
#
loop_
_entity_poly.entity_id
_entity_poly.type
_entity_poly.pdbx_seq_one_letter_code
_entity_poly.pdbx_strand_id
1 'polypeptide(L)'
;MSVNSQDARVKAERIQDHVEANLPSILHAIEARIRGLETREELIRIDLGDDGTICVDLAAGTAQVGAPDLSAPTSTLTVSPRFMARVMNGKSRFS
;
A
#
# COMPACT_ATOMS: atom_id res chain seq x y z
N MET A 1 -22.89 -30.08 8.59
CA MET A 1 -22.97 -28.59 8.61
C MET A 1 -21.63 -28.05 8.13
N SER A 2 -21.48 -27.71 6.84
CA SER A 2 -20.18 -27.33 6.24
C SER A 2 -20.28 -26.14 5.26
N VAL A 3 -21.26 -25.26 5.45
CA VAL A 3 -21.51 -24.12 4.53
C VAL A 3 -20.62 -22.90 4.88
N ASN A 4 -20.14 -22.82 6.12
CA ASN A 4 -19.50 -21.59 6.64
C ASN A 4 -18.09 -21.32 6.07
N SER A 5 -17.37 -22.37 5.67
CA SER A 5 -15.98 -22.26 5.22
C SER A 5 -15.85 -21.84 3.75
N GLN A 6 -16.86 -22.15 2.94
CA GLN A 6 -16.86 -21.86 1.50
C GLN A 6 -17.29 -20.41 1.23
N ASP A 7 -18.31 -19.91 1.94
CA ASP A 7 -18.73 -18.51 1.87
C ASP A 7 -17.67 -17.54 2.41
N ALA A 8 -16.92 -17.94 3.44
CA ALA A 8 -15.82 -17.14 3.99
C ALA A 8 -14.67 -16.98 2.98
N ARG A 9 -14.34 -18.04 2.24
CA ARG A 9 -13.31 -18.03 1.18
C ARG A 9 -13.71 -17.15 0.01
N VAL A 10 -14.94 -17.30 -0.50
CA VAL A 10 -15.47 -16.48 -1.60
C VAL A 10 -15.53 -14.99 -1.24
N LYS A 11 -15.86 -14.66 0.01
CA LYS A 11 -15.82 -13.26 0.49
C LYS A 11 -14.41 -12.71 0.59
N ALA A 12 -13.45 -13.52 1.06
CA ALA A 12 -12.05 -13.11 1.13
C ALA A 12 -11.47 -12.83 -0.26
N GLU A 13 -11.71 -13.74 -1.22
CA GLU A 13 -11.31 -13.58 -2.63
C GLU A 13 -11.91 -12.30 -3.24
N ARG A 14 -13.20 -12.03 -3.07
CA ARG A 14 -13.83 -10.79 -3.58
C ARG A 14 -13.27 -9.51 -2.95
N ILE A 15 -12.88 -9.56 -1.68
CA ILE A 15 -12.26 -8.41 -1.00
C ILE A 15 -10.86 -8.19 -1.55
N GLN A 16 -10.11 -9.27 -1.81
CA GLN A 16 -8.77 -9.22 -2.37
C GLN A 16 -8.78 -8.71 -3.81
N ASP A 17 -9.66 -9.22 -4.68
CA ASP A 17 -9.86 -8.72 -6.04
C ASP A 17 -10.22 -7.23 -6.06
N HIS A 18 -11.03 -6.77 -5.10
CA HIS A 18 -11.38 -5.36 -4.99
C HIS A 18 -10.22 -4.50 -4.50
N VAL A 19 -9.34 -5.02 -3.63
CA VAL A 19 -8.14 -4.30 -3.18
C VAL A 19 -7.12 -4.21 -4.31
N GLU A 20 -6.89 -5.30 -5.03
CA GLU A 20 -5.98 -5.35 -6.18
C GLU A 20 -6.44 -4.45 -7.33
N ALA A 21 -7.75 -4.45 -7.63
CA ALA A 21 -8.33 -3.53 -8.63
C ALA A 21 -8.22 -2.05 -8.25
N ASN A 22 -8.08 -1.73 -6.96
CA ASN A 22 -7.95 -0.36 -6.46
C ASN A 22 -6.49 0.07 -6.25
N LEU A 23 -5.51 -0.84 -6.40
CA LEU A 23 -4.10 -0.54 -6.18
C LEU A 23 -3.59 0.63 -7.04
N PRO A 24 -3.91 0.73 -8.35
CA PRO A 24 -3.53 1.90 -9.17
C PRO A 24 -4.11 3.22 -8.63
N SER A 25 -5.36 3.22 -8.15
CA SER A 25 -6.01 4.39 -7.56
C SER A 25 -5.35 4.81 -6.25
N ILE A 26 -4.90 3.84 -5.43
CA ILE A 26 -4.16 4.09 -4.19
C ILE A 26 -2.81 4.71 -4.50
N LEU A 27 -2.05 4.14 -5.43
CA LEU A 27 -0.75 4.68 -5.85
C LEU A 27 -0.90 6.10 -6.39
N HIS A 28 -1.87 6.35 -7.26
CA HIS A 28 -2.15 7.68 -7.78
C HIS A 28 -2.47 8.69 -6.68
N ALA A 29 -3.25 8.28 -5.67
CA ALA A 29 -3.57 9.12 -4.51
C ALA A 29 -2.38 9.36 -3.57
N ILE A 30 -1.38 8.48 -3.57
CA ILE A 30 -0.10 8.66 -2.86
C ILE A 30 0.74 9.69 -3.64
N GLU A 31 0.94 9.48 -4.94
CA GLU A 31 1.72 10.38 -5.81
C GLU A 31 1.17 11.82 -5.81
N ALA A 32 -0.15 11.98 -5.87
CA ALA A 32 -0.78 13.29 -5.83
C ALA A 32 -0.51 14.02 -4.51
N ARG A 33 -0.44 13.28 -3.39
CA ARG A 33 -0.11 13.86 -2.07
C ARG A 33 1.36 14.20 -1.96
N ILE A 34 2.24 13.35 -2.46
CA ILE A 34 3.70 13.58 -2.43
C ILE A 34 4.07 14.81 -3.26
N ARG A 35 3.48 14.96 -4.45
CA ARG A 35 3.72 16.14 -5.30
C ARG A 35 3.33 17.47 -4.65
N GLY A 36 2.46 17.44 -3.64
CA GLY A 36 2.09 18.61 -2.83
C GLY A 36 3.00 18.87 -1.63
N LEU A 37 3.96 17.98 -1.34
CA LEU A 37 4.96 18.16 -0.29
C LEU A 37 6.17 18.92 -0.84
N GLU A 38 6.93 19.57 0.05
CA GLU A 38 8.26 20.04 -0.29
C GLU A 38 9.11 18.84 -0.74
N THR A 39 9.89 19.04 -1.80
CA THR A 39 10.74 17.98 -2.39
C THR A 39 11.77 17.52 -1.36
N ARG A 40 11.85 16.21 -1.13
CA ARG A 40 12.80 15.59 -0.20
C ARG A 40 13.52 14.43 -0.89
N GLU A 41 14.83 14.32 -0.71
CA GLU A 41 15.63 13.19 -1.17
C GLU A 41 15.44 11.98 -0.23
N GLU A 42 14.20 11.48 -0.17
CA GLU A 42 13.83 10.34 0.67
C GLU A 42 13.22 9.23 -0.18
N LEU A 43 13.73 8.03 0.02
CA LEU A 43 13.23 6.79 -0.56
C LEU A 43 12.57 5.97 0.54
N ILE A 44 11.26 5.80 0.46
CA ILE A 44 10.48 5.07 1.47
C ILE A 44 10.07 3.73 0.89
N ARG A 45 10.46 2.65 1.58
CA ARG A 45 9.94 1.30 1.33
C ARG A 45 8.78 1.03 2.28
N ILE A 46 7.63 0.65 1.75
CA ILE A 46 6.47 0.18 2.51
C ILE A 46 6.35 -1.33 2.27
N ASP A 47 6.66 -2.11 3.29
CA ASP A 47 6.57 -3.57 3.28
C ASP A 47 5.18 -4.01 3.75
N LEU A 48 4.47 -4.74 2.89
CA LEU A 48 3.13 -5.26 3.13
C LEU A 48 3.12 -6.72 3.58
N GLY A 49 4.30 -7.33 3.83
CA GLY A 49 4.43 -8.75 4.13
C GLY A 49 4.27 -9.60 2.87
N ASP A 50 3.47 -10.66 2.97
CA ASP A 50 3.24 -11.59 1.85
C ASP A 50 2.56 -10.94 0.63
N ASP A 51 1.92 -9.79 0.84
CA ASP A 51 1.24 -9.00 -0.20
C ASP A 51 2.22 -8.12 -1.02
N GLY A 52 3.51 -8.11 -0.67
CA GLY A 52 4.58 -7.47 -1.42
C GLY A 52 5.03 -6.13 -0.86
N THR A 53 5.62 -5.30 -1.74
CA THR A 53 6.25 -4.03 -1.34
C THR A 53 5.75 -2.88 -2.20
N ILE A 54 5.67 -1.69 -1.62
CA ILE A 54 5.47 -0.43 -2.34
C ILE A 54 6.68 0.44 -2.09
N CYS A 55 7.19 1.04 -3.16
CA CYS A 55 8.34 1.91 -3.13
C CYS A 55 7.91 3.32 -3.52
N VAL A 56 8.29 4.27 -2.68
CA VAL A 56 7.90 5.67 -2.78
C VAL A 56 9.15 6.52 -2.89
N ASP A 57 9.25 7.29 -3.97
CA ASP A 57 10.31 8.27 -4.19
C ASP A 57 9.73 9.68 -4.00
N LEU A 58 10.11 10.33 -2.90
CA LEU A 58 9.62 11.67 -2.58
C LEU A 58 10.23 12.76 -3.47
N ALA A 59 11.42 12.52 -4.05
CA ALA A 59 12.05 13.48 -4.94
C ALA A 59 11.40 13.45 -6.32
N ALA A 60 11.12 12.25 -6.84
CA ALA A 60 10.41 12.06 -8.10
C ALA A 60 8.89 12.24 -7.99
N GLY A 61 8.34 12.15 -6.78
CA GLY A 61 6.89 12.20 -6.56
C GLY A 61 6.14 10.97 -7.08
N THR A 62 6.80 9.80 -7.07
CA THR A 62 6.30 8.56 -7.67
C THR A 62 6.08 7.47 -6.63
N ALA A 63 5.16 6.54 -6.92
CA ALA A 63 4.91 5.36 -6.10
C ALA A 63 4.69 4.13 -6.99
N GLN A 64 5.41 3.04 -6.72
CA GLN A 64 5.39 1.83 -7.54
C GLN A 64 5.37 0.56 -6.70
N VAL A 65 4.76 -0.49 -7.22
CA VAL A 65 4.67 -1.81 -6.57
C VAL A 65 5.87 -2.67 -6.95
N GLY A 66 6.32 -3.49 -6.01
CA GLY A 66 7.45 -4.38 -6.15
C GLY A 66 8.70 -3.85 -5.46
N ALA A 67 9.83 -4.46 -5.81
CA ALA A 67 11.16 -4.04 -5.39
C ALA A 67 11.88 -3.40 -6.59
N PRO A 68 11.56 -2.15 -6.99
CA PRO A 68 12.50 -1.36 -7.75
C PRO A 68 13.83 -1.35 -7.02
N ASP A 69 14.92 -1.17 -7.76
CA ASP A 69 16.29 -1.22 -7.29
C ASP A 69 16.63 -0.03 -6.36
N LEU A 70 15.93 0.05 -5.23
CA LEU A 70 16.20 0.91 -4.10
C LEU A 70 17.31 0.22 -3.31
N SER A 71 18.53 0.31 -3.82
CA SER A 71 19.72 -0.23 -3.18
C SER A 71 19.92 0.29 -1.74
N ALA A 72 19.29 1.42 -1.39
CA ALA A 72 19.21 1.91 -0.02
C ALA A 72 17.93 2.77 0.21
N PRO A 73 16.83 2.20 0.73
CA PRO A 73 15.71 3.02 1.19
C PRO A 73 16.12 3.83 2.42
N THR A 74 15.82 5.13 2.44
CA THR A 74 16.02 6.02 3.59
C THR A 74 15.20 5.56 4.80
N SER A 75 14.04 4.94 4.55
CA SER A 75 13.17 4.43 5.61
C SER A 75 12.38 3.22 5.13
N THR A 76 12.10 2.31 6.05
CA THR A 76 11.23 1.15 5.82
C THR A 76 10.07 1.15 6.81
N LEU A 77 8.85 1.04 6.30
CA LEU A 77 7.62 0.92 7.08
C LEU A 77 6.99 -0.45 6.81
N THR A 78 6.85 -1.28 7.84
CA THR A 78 6.14 -2.57 7.72
C THR A 78 4.70 -2.41 8.19
N VAL A 79 3.73 -2.76 7.34
CA VAL A 79 2.31 -2.53 7.60
C VAL A 79 1.41 -3.51 6.85
N SER A 80 0.38 -4.05 7.48
CA SER A 80 -0.59 -4.89 6.73
C SER A 80 -1.36 -4.06 5.68
N PRO A 81 -1.72 -4.62 4.50
CA PRO A 81 -2.51 -3.90 3.50
C PRO A 81 -3.83 -3.39 4.05
N ARG A 82 -4.47 -4.16 4.94
CA ARG A 82 -5.71 -3.76 5.62
C ARG A 82 -5.53 -2.49 6.44
N PHE A 83 -4.44 -2.38 7.19
CA PHE A 83 -4.17 -1.18 7.98
C PHE A 83 -3.83 0.00 7.09
N MET A 84 -2.98 -0.19 6.07
CA MET A 84 -2.66 0.85 5.09
C MET A 84 -3.92 1.40 4.42
N ALA A 85 -4.81 0.53 3.94
CA ALA A 85 -6.08 0.93 3.35
C ALA A 85 -6.96 1.73 4.33
N ARG A 86 -6.97 1.38 5.62
CA ARG A 86 -7.70 2.15 6.63
C ARG A 86 -7.10 3.54 6.85
N VAL A 87 -5.77 3.66 6.91
CA VAL A 87 -5.07 4.96 7.03
C VAL A 87 -5.35 5.83 5.80
N MET A 88 -5.20 5.28 4.59
CA MET A 88 -5.43 6.00 3.33
C MET A 88 -6.87 6.50 3.18
N ASN A 89 -7.83 5.77 3.74
CA ASN A 89 -9.24 6.15 3.80
C ASN A 89 -9.59 7.07 4.99
N GLY A 90 -8.60 7.53 5.78
CA GLY A 90 -8.82 8.36 6.96
C GLY A 90 -9.53 7.66 8.13
N LYS A 91 -9.67 6.33 8.08
CA LYS A 91 -10.39 5.50 9.07
C LYS A 91 -9.49 5.04 10.23
N SER A 92 -8.21 5.37 10.21
CA SER A 92 -7.24 5.06 11.27
C SER A 92 -6.15 6.12 11.30
N ARG A 93 -5.67 6.44 12.49
CA ARG A 93 -4.51 7.32 12.74
C ARG A 93 -3.44 6.49 13.43
N PHE A 94 -2.17 6.82 13.18
CA PHE A 94 -1.07 6.31 14.01
C PHE A 94 -1.24 6.93 15.41
N SER A 95 -1.44 6.09 16.42
CA SER A 95 -1.54 6.45 17.84
C SER A 95 -0.38 5.87 18.60
#